data_AF-A0A3C0MFY8-F1
#
_entry.id   AF-A0A3C0MFY8-F1
#
_cell.length_a   1.000
_cell.length_b   1.000
_cell.length_c   1.000
_cell.angle_alpha   90.00
_cell.angle_beta   90.00
_cell.angle_gamma   90.00
#
_symmetry.space_group_name_H-M   'P 1'
#
loop_
_entity.id
_entity.type
_entity.pdbx_description
1 polymer ?
#
loop_
_entity_poly.entity_id
_entity_poly.type
_entity_poly.pdbx_seq_one_letter_code
_entity_poly.pdbx_strand_id
1 'polypeptide(L)' 'TMEFCAREAMQILGGAGFIRGHRVERIYREVRVNAIGGGSEEIMRDLA' A
#
# COMPACT_ATOMS: atom_id res chain seq x y z
N THR A 1 -3.91 7.28 -4.51
CA THR A 1 -4.61 6.35 -3.58
C THR A 1 -3.75 6.10 -2.35
N MET A 2 -4.28 5.49 -1.29
CA MET A 2 -3.49 5.13 -0.08
C MET A 2 -2.26 4.28 -0.44
N GLU A 3 -2.36 3.45 -1.49
CA GLU A 3 -1.25 2.62 -1.98
C GLU A 3 -0.09 3.47 -2.52
N PHE A 4 -0.41 4.53 -3.26
CA PHE A 4 0.59 5.49 -3.72
C PHE A 4 1.33 6.12 -2.54
N CYS A 5 0.62 6.66 -1.55
CA CYS A 5 1.25 7.31 -0.40
C CYS A 5 2.12 6.32 0.42
N ALA A 6 1.65 5.08 0.62
CA ALA A 6 2.40 4.07 1.34
C ALA A 6 3.68 3.67 0.59
N ARG A 7 3.62 3.54 -0.74
CA ARG A 7 4.78 3.21 -1.58
C ARG A 7 5.83 4.32 -1.58
N GLU A 8 5.41 5.57 -1.72
CA GLU A 8 6.32 6.72 -1.67
C GLU A 8 7.00 6.84 -0.30
N ALA A 9 6.25 6.60 0.78
CA ALA A 9 6.82 6.58 2.13
C ALA A 9 7.89 5.49 2.29
N MET A 10 7.66 4.28 1.75
CA MET A 10 8.66 3.20 1.75
C MET A 10 9.92 3.60 0.96
N GLN A 11 9.75 4.26 -0.18
CA GLN A 11 10.87 4.72 -1.02
C GLN A 11 11.72 5.78 -0.31
N ILE A 12 11.08 6.73 0.37
CA ILE A 12 11.77 7.79 1.13
C ILE A 12 12.52 7.22 2.33
N LEU A 13 11.91 6.28 3.06
CA LEU A 13 12.49 5.66 4.26
C LEU A 13 13.56 4.59 3.93
N GLY A 14 13.61 4.11 2.68
CA GLY A 14 14.56 3.10 2.24
C GLY A 14 14.51 1.84 3.11
N GLY A 15 15.68 1.31 3.47
CA GLY A 15 15.78 0.08 4.28
C GLY A 15 15.06 0.16 5.63
N ALA A 16 14.98 1.35 6.25
CA ALA A 16 14.27 1.54 7.52
C ALA A 16 12.76 1.33 7.39
N GLY A 17 12.20 1.60 6.21
CA GLY A 17 10.80 1.35 5.89
C GLY A 17 10.41 -0.13 5.94
N PHE A 18 11.38 -1.05 5.82
CA PHE A 18 11.15 -2.50 5.88
C PHE A 18 11.37 -3.11 7.27
N ILE A 19 11.87 -2.33 8.23
CA ILE A 19 12.15 -2.82 9.59
C ILE A 19 10.86 -2.89 10.39
N ARG A 20 10.59 -4.06 10.98
CA ARG A 20 9.43 -4.25 11.88
C ARG A 20 9.47 -3.27 13.04
N GLY A 21 8.31 -2.73 13.39
CA GLY A 21 8.17 -1.70 14.44
C GLY A 21 7.98 -0.29 13.90
N HIS A 22 8.39 -0.01 12.66
CA HIS A 22 7.98 1.21 11.96
C HIS A 22 6.52 1.10 11.52
N ARG A 23 5.70 2.13 11.78
CA ARG A 23 4.27 2.10 11.38
C ARG A 23 4.09 1.99 9.85
N VAL A 24 5.04 2.51 9.09
CA VAL A 24 5.02 2.51 7.61
C VAL A 24 5.01 1.09 7.04
N GLU A 25 5.78 0.14 7.58
CA GLU A 25 5.79 -1.24 7.04
C GLU A 25 4.42 -1.90 7.18
N ARG A 26 3.77 -1.66 8.32
CA ARG A 26 2.45 -2.21 8.61
C ARG A 26 1.41 -1.61 7.68
N ILE A 27 1.41 -0.29 7.52
CA ILE A 27 0.49 0.42 6.62
C ILE A 27 0.68 -0.08 5.19
N TYR A 28 1.92 -0.24 4.72
CA TYR A 28 2.20 -0.76 3.38
C TYR A 28 1.61 -2.15 3.15
N ARG A 29 1.71 -3.07 4.14
CA ARG A 29 1.09 -4.41 4.05
C ARG A 29 -0.43 -4.39 4.05
N GLU A 30 -1.05 -3.57 4.91
CA GLU A 30 -2.52 -3.50 5.02
C GLU A 30 -3.16 -2.92 3.75
N VAL A 31 -2.53 -1.92 3.15
CA VAL A 31 -3.06 -1.25 1.95
C VAL A 31 -3.13 -2.20 0.74
N ARG A 32 -2.22 -3.17 0.65
CA ARG A 32 -2.26 -4.20 -0.42
C ARG A 32 -3.50 -5.08 -0.32
N VAL A 33 -3.99 -5.37 0.89
CA VAL A 33 -5.23 -6.13 1.07
C VAL A 33 -6.44 -5.28 0.71
N ASN A 34 -6.44 -3.99 1.10
CA ASN A 34 -7.52 -3.06 0.74
C ASN A 34 -7.62 -2.81 -0.77
N ALA A 35 -6.52 -2.92 -1.52
CA ALA A 35 -6.54 -2.82 -2.99
C ALA A 35 -7.16 -4.06 -3.68
N ILE A 36 -7.37 -5.15 -2.95
CA ILE A 36 -7.99 -6.39 -3.44
C ILE A 36 -9.43 -6.50 -2.91
N GLY A 37 -9.64 -6.14 -1.65
CA GLY A 37 -10.94 -6.20 -0.97
C GLY A 37 -11.93 -5.21 -1.55
N GLY A 38 -12.91 -5.71 -2.30
CA GLY A 38 -13.95 -4.90 -2.96
C GLY A 38 -13.95 -4.98 -4.50
N GLY A 39 -12.99 -5.70 -5.07
CA GLY A 39 -12.73 -5.74 -6.52
C GLY A 39 -11.32 -5.24 -6.76
N SER A 40 -10.51 -5.96 -7.55
CA SER A 40 -9.16 -5.50 -7.88
C SER A 40 -9.23 -4.15 -8.60
N GLU A 41 -8.15 -3.36 -8.57
CA GLU A 41 -8.13 -2.07 -9.28
C GLU A 41 -8.51 -2.23 -10.77
N GLU A 42 -8.13 -3.34 -11.40
CA GLU A 42 -8.50 -3.66 -12.79
C GLU A 42 -10.01 -3.84 -12.93
N ILE A 43 -10.65 -4.63 -12.05
CA ILE A 43 -12.11 -4.84 -12.05
C ILE A 43 -12.86 -3.54 -11.75
N MET A 44 -12.34 -2.72 -10.85
CA MET A 44 -12.92 -1.42 -10.51
C MET A 44 -12.80 -0.41 -11.66
N ARG A 45 -11.76 -0.51 -12.51
CA ARG A 45 -11.62 0.30 -13.72
C ARG A 45 -12.58 -0.13 -14.83
N ASP A 46 -12.87 -1.43 -14.93
CA ASP A 46 -13.82 -1.96 -15.92
C ASP A 46 -15.29 -1.62 -15.57
N LEU A 47 -15.58 -1.29 -14.31
CA LEU A 47 -16.92 -0.87 -13.86
C LEU A 47 -17.21 0.63 -14.02
N ALA A 48 -16.20 1.44 -14.32
CA ALA A 48 -16.29 2.90 -14.43
C ALA A 48 -16.43 3.35 -15.88
#